data_AF-A0A2N2HG44-F1
#
_entry.id   AF-A0A2N2HG44-F1
#
_cell.length_a   1.000
_cell.length_b   1.000
_cell.length_c   1.000
_cell.angle_alpha   90.00
_cell.angle_beta   90.00
_cell.angle_gamma   90.00
#
_symmetry.space_group_name_H-M   'P 1'
#
loop_
_entity.id
_entity.type
_entity.pdbx_description
1 polymer ?
#
loop_
_entity_poly.entity_id
_entity_poly.type
_entity_poly.pdbx_seq_one_letter_code
_entity_poly.pdbx_strand_id
1 'polypeptide(L)'
;KSASCGDGFIRAGVEACDDGNTSNTDACLNACVAASCGDSFVQQGVEQCDDGNTSNTDGCVQGCVSATCGDGHVQAGVEQCDDGNAINDDGCSNLCMLPACGDGVLQAGEQCDDGNTSNNDGCVQECELAACGDGYVRSGVEECDDGNSSNTDGCVNGCQSATCGDGYVRAGVEACDDGNSIDTDACKNDCKLPGCGDGVKQAGEDCDDGNVSNTDDCLSTCISASCGDGFVRAGVEACDDGNTSDADGCVQVCQLAVCGDGFVYDGIEPCDDGNSSNTDACVQGCSVALCGDGFVRAGVEACDDGNDVNEDGCTNDCRLPGCGDGLLQAGEVCDDGNADNTDGCLNTCLSASCGDGFVWAGVEECDDGNVASGDGCSSLCTNEGGTGGAGGASG
;
A
#
# COMPACT_ATOMS: atom_id res chain seq x y z
N LYS A 1 53.31 -82.28 -76.59
CA LYS A 1 53.37 -80.95 -75.95
C LYS A 1 53.69 -81.17 -74.49
N SER A 2 54.63 -80.42 -73.91
CA SER A 2 54.81 -80.32 -72.45
C SER A 2 53.47 -79.95 -71.79
N ALA A 3 53.23 -80.40 -70.57
CA ALA A 3 52.09 -79.93 -69.77
C ALA A 3 52.34 -78.45 -69.44
N SER A 4 51.31 -77.62 -69.52
CA SER A 4 51.42 -76.17 -69.38
C SER A 4 50.06 -75.67 -68.94
N CYS A 5 50.02 -75.05 -67.76
CA CYS A 5 48.76 -74.61 -67.19
C CYS A 5 48.08 -73.55 -68.06
N GLY A 6 46.78 -73.74 -68.30
CA GLY A 6 45.96 -72.89 -69.16
C GLY A 6 45.92 -73.34 -70.62
N ASP A 7 46.31 -74.59 -70.93
CA ASP A 7 46.26 -75.13 -72.30
C ASP A 7 44.92 -75.79 -72.67
N GLY A 8 44.00 -75.90 -71.70
CA GLY A 8 42.66 -76.44 -71.81
C GLY A 8 42.58 -77.96 -71.62
N PHE A 9 43.67 -78.63 -71.22
CA PHE A 9 43.73 -80.08 -71.09
C PHE A 9 44.31 -80.55 -69.75
N ILE A 10 43.45 -81.07 -68.87
CA ILE A 10 43.87 -81.69 -67.60
C ILE A 10 44.65 -82.98 -67.85
N ARG A 11 45.90 -83.04 -67.39
CA ARG A 11 46.75 -84.25 -67.48
C ARG A 11 46.94 -84.90 -66.11
N ALA A 12 46.43 -86.13 -65.99
CA ALA A 12 46.47 -86.91 -64.76
C ALA A 12 47.89 -87.03 -64.17
N GLY A 13 48.04 -86.59 -62.91
CA GLY A 13 49.30 -86.64 -62.17
C GLY A 13 50.24 -85.46 -62.39
N VAL A 14 49.87 -84.47 -63.22
CA VAL A 14 50.65 -83.24 -63.46
C VAL A 14 49.85 -81.98 -63.13
N GLU A 15 48.56 -81.94 -63.46
CA GLU A 15 47.67 -80.79 -63.25
C GLU A 15 46.43 -81.26 -62.49
N ALA A 16 46.03 -80.54 -61.42
CA ALA A 16 44.82 -80.85 -60.66
C ALA A 16 43.56 -80.27 -61.34
N CYS A 17 43.73 -79.18 -62.09
CA CYS A 17 42.73 -78.52 -62.92
C CYS A 17 43.43 -77.83 -64.10
N ASP A 18 42.67 -77.43 -65.12
CA ASP A 18 43.09 -76.53 -66.22
C ASP A 18 41.80 -75.99 -66.88
N ASP A 19 41.62 -74.67 -66.86
CA ASP A 19 40.44 -73.98 -67.41
C ASP A 19 40.73 -73.23 -68.72
N GLY A 20 41.87 -73.53 -69.35
CA GLY A 20 42.23 -73.01 -70.67
C GLY A 20 42.61 -71.54 -70.70
N ASN A 21 42.91 -70.94 -69.54
CA ASN A 21 43.38 -69.57 -69.47
C ASN A 21 44.43 -69.36 -68.34
N THR A 22 44.88 -68.12 -68.13
CA THR A 22 45.94 -67.80 -67.16
C THR A 22 45.47 -66.83 -66.06
N SER A 23 44.22 -66.96 -65.64
CA SER A 23 43.64 -66.23 -64.52
C SER A 23 43.90 -66.99 -63.22
N ASN A 24 43.91 -66.26 -62.10
CA ASN A 24 43.89 -66.84 -60.76
C ASN A 24 42.54 -66.60 -60.06
N THR A 25 41.58 -65.94 -60.73
CA THR A 25 40.30 -65.50 -60.14
C THR A 25 39.11 -66.36 -60.61
N ASP A 26 39.41 -67.53 -61.16
CA ASP A 26 38.52 -68.55 -61.68
C ASP A 26 38.84 -69.92 -61.05
N ALA A 27 38.15 -70.97 -61.47
CA ALA A 27 38.15 -72.26 -60.79
C ALA A 27 39.52 -72.98 -60.77
N CYS A 28 40.51 -72.51 -61.54
CA CYS A 28 41.85 -73.04 -61.55
C CYS A 28 42.91 -71.94 -61.48
N LEU A 29 43.87 -72.06 -60.56
CA LEU A 29 45.02 -71.15 -60.51
C LEU A 29 45.98 -71.41 -61.68
N ASN A 30 46.79 -70.41 -62.02
CA ASN A 30 47.91 -70.50 -62.97
C ASN A 30 48.94 -71.59 -62.66
N ALA A 31 48.94 -72.11 -61.43
CA ALA A 31 49.76 -73.21 -60.99
C ALA A 31 49.14 -74.60 -61.22
N CYS A 32 47.96 -74.66 -61.85
CA CYS A 32 47.17 -75.87 -62.09
C CYS A 32 46.77 -76.59 -60.81
N VAL A 33 46.45 -75.77 -59.82
CA VAL A 33 45.89 -76.16 -58.52
C VAL A 33 44.46 -75.65 -58.48
N ALA A 34 43.55 -76.52 -58.03
CA ALA A 34 42.15 -76.14 -57.85
C ALA A 34 42.08 -74.97 -56.87
N ALA A 35 41.28 -73.99 -57.24
CA ALA A 35 41.11 -72.79 -56.45
C ALA A 35 40.55 -73.14 -55.06
N SER A 36 41.10 -72.54 -54.01
CA SER A 36 40.85 -72.95 -52.63
C SER A 36 40.88 -71.77 -51.68
N CYS A 37 39.96 -71.74 -50.73
CA CYS A 37 39.91 -70.70 -49.72
C CYS A 37 41.25 -70.56 -48.96
N GLY A 38 41.78 -69.35 -48.92
CA GLY A 38 43.06 -68.99 -48.30
C GLY A 38 44.25 -69.01 -49.26
N ASP A 39 44.03 -68.99 -50.57
CA ASP A 39 45.10 -68.97 -51.59
C ASP A 39 45.51 -67.56 -52.04
N SER A 40 44.96 -66.53 -51.38
CA SER A 40 45.16 -65.10 -51.65
C SER A 40 44.48 -64.58 -52.93
N PHE A 41 43.61 -65.36 -53.57
CA PHE A 41 42.92 -64.94 -54.78
C PHE A 41 41.41 -65.10 -54.65
N VAL A 42 40.68 -63.99 -54.63
CA VAL A 42 39.21 -63.99 -54.62
C VAL A 42 38.66 -64.44 -55.99
N GLN A 43 37.94 -65.57 -55.99
CA GLN A 43 37.37 -66.18 -57.18
C GLN A 43 35.88 -65.89 -57.34
N GLN A 44 35.49 -65.31 -58.48
CA GLN A 44 34.11 -64.86 -58.69
C GLN A 44 33.12 -66.03 -58.71
N GLY A 45 32.18 -66.04 -57.75
CA GLY A 45 31.12 -67.05 -57.65
C GLY A 45 31.55 -68.37 -56.99
N VAL A 46 32.82 -68.48 -56.58
CA VAL A 46 33.32 -69.57 -55.73
C VAL A 46 33.39 -69.10 -54.28
N GLU A 47 33.79 -67.85 -54.03
CA GLU A 47 33.92 -67.28 -52.70
C GLU A 47 33.59 -65.78 -52.62
N GLN A 48 33.39 -65.26 -51.41
CA GLN A 48 33.03 -63.86 -51.17
C GLN A 48 34.25 -62.99 -50.78
N CYS A 49 35.29 -63.59 -50.21
CA CYS A 49 36.55 -62.97 -49.80
C CYS A 49 37.66 -64.03 -49.80
N ASP A 50 38.93 -63.63 -49.77
CA ASP A 50 40.08 -64.51 -49.53
C ASP A 50 41.22 -63.61 -49.02
N ASP A 51 41.76 -63.91 -47.84
CA ASP A 51 42.84 -63.15 -47.20
C ASP A 51 44.15 -63.94 -47.06
N GLY A 52 44.28 -65.04 -47.81
CA GLY A 52 45.45 -65.90 -47.82
C GLY A 52 45.57 -66.82 -46.60
N ASN A 53 44.51 -66.97 -45.80
CA ASN A 53 44.48 -67.88 -44.68
C ASN A 53 43.08 -68.50 -44.45
N THR A 54 42.90 -69.29 -43.38
CA THR A 54 41.63 -69.96 -43.06
C THR A 54 41.19 -69.70 -41.61
N SER A 55 41.53 -68.53 -41.08
CA SER A 55 41.18 -68.08 -39.74
C SER A 55 39.69 -67.69 -39.69
N ASN A 56 39.13 -67.67 -38.48
CA ASN A 56 37.79 -67.16 -38.22
C ASN A 56 37.83 -65.84 -37.45
N THR A 57 39.00 -65.24 -37.27
CA THR A 57 39.20 -64.08 -36.38
C THR A 57 39.66 -62.84 -37.13
N ASP A 58 39.50 -62.83 -38.44
CA ASP A 58 39.76 -61.73 -39.38
C ASP A 58 38.56 -61.55 -40.30
N GLY A 59 38.62 -60.59 -41.23
CA GLY A 59 37.47 -60.20 -42.06
C GLY A 59 36.98 -61.28 -43.05
N CYS A 60 37.69 -62.40 -43.17
CA CYS A 60 37.33 -63.50 -44.06
C CYS A 60 37.38 -64.85 -43.32
N VAL A 61 36.20 -65.37 -42.94
CA VAL A 61 36.12 -66.58 -42.11
C VAL A 61 36.35 -67.86 -42.92
N GLN A 62 36.58 -68.98 -42.23
CA GLN A 62 36.71 -70.30 -42.84
C GLN A 62 35.56 -70.60 -43.80
N GLY A 63 35.90 -70.93 -45.04
CA GLY A 63 34.93 -71.09 -46.14
C GLY A 63 34.81 -69.85 -47.03
N CYS A 64 35.63 -68.83 -46.79
CA CYS A 64 35.81 -67.66 -47.63
C CYS A 64 34.50 -66.87 -47.82
N VAL A 65 33.87 -66.65 -46.68
CA VAL A 65 32.67 -65.83 -46.49
C VAL A 65 33.08 -64.60 -45.67
N SER A 66 32.49 -63.44 -45.98
CA SER A 66 32.78 -62.25 -45.18
C SER A 66 32.33 -62.46 -43.74
N ALA A 67 33.15 -62.02 -42.80
CA ALA A 67 32.83 -61.99 -41.38
C ALA A 67 31.45 -61.38 -41.12
N THR A 68 30.66 -62.00 -40.26
CA THR A 68 29.32 -61.54 -39.89
C THR A 68 29.16 -61.50 -38.39
N CYS A 69 28.60 -60.40 -37.91
CA CYS A 69 28.25 -60.23 -36.50
C CYS A 69 27.29 -61.33 -36.01
N GLY A 70 27.62 -61.97 -34.90
CA GLY A 70 26.82 -63.02 -34.25
C GLY A 70 27.14 -64.43 -34.72
N ASP A 71 28.32 -64.67 -35.30
CA ASP A 71 28.77 -65.98 -35.77
C ASP A 71 29.59 -66.77 -34.75
N GLY A 72 29.81 -66.19 -33.57
CA GLY A 72 30.51 -66.78 -32.44
C GLY A 72 32.01 -66.50 -32.39
N HIS A 73 32.55 -65.63 -33.27
CA HIS A 73 33.99 -65.37 -33.34
C HIS A 73 34.32 -63.88 -33.44
N VAL A 74 34.88 -63.29 -32.39
CA VAL A 74 35.35 -61.89 -32.44
C VAL A 74 36.42 -61.70 -33.53
N GLN A 75 36.08 -61.00 -34.61
CA GLN A 75 37.02 -60.73 -35.72
C GLN A 75 37.75 -59.38 -35.57
N ALA A 76 39.08 -59.45 -35.52
CA ALA A 76 39.93 -58.31 -35.23
C ALA A 76 39.82 -57.22 -36.32
N GLY A 77 39.38 -56.03 -35.91
CA GLY A 77 39.23 -54.88 -36.80
C GLY A 77 37.95 -54.87 -37.62
N VAL A 78 37.08 -55.88 -37.47
CA VAL A 78 35.73 -55.93 -38.03
C VAL A 78 34.70 -55.63 -36.95
N GLU A 79 34.88 -56.18 -35.75
CA GLU A 79 33.96 -56.07 -34.63
C GLU A 79 34.66 -55.96 -33.27
N GLN A 80 33.94 -55.46 -32.26
CA GLN A 80 34.44 -55.30 -30.89
C GLN A 80 34.06 -56.46 -29.97
N CYS A 81 32.96 -57.14 -30.26
CA CYS A 81 32.44 -58.31 -29.55
C CYS A 81 31.65 -59.19 -30.51
N ASP A 82 31.33 -60.41 -30.07
CA ASP A 82 30.40 -61.35 -30.71
C ASP A 82 29.93 -62.35 -29.64
N ASP A 83 28.62 -62.51 -29.47
CA ASP A 83 28.01 -63.43 -28.51
C ASP A 83 27.25 -64.60 -29.17
N GLY A 84 27.51 -64.82 -30.46
CA GLY A 84 26.99 -65.93 -31.25
C GLY A 84 25.52 -65.81 -31.60
N ASN A 85 24.93 -64.61 -31.47
CA ASN A 85 23.55 -64.37 -31.85
C ASN A 85 23.31 -62.93 -32.35
N ALA A 86 22.06 -62.59 -32.68
CA ALA A 86 21.69 -61.28 -33.24
C ALA A 86 20.66 -60.53 -32.36
N ILE A 87 20.67 -60.83 -31.06
CA ILE A 87 19.91 -60.15 -30.02
C ILE A 87 20.72 -58.91 -29.61
N ASN A 88 20.06 -57.83 -29.20
CA ASN A 88 20.75 -56.55 -28.94
C ASN A 88 21.01 -56.28 -27.45
N ASP A 89 20.28 -56.94 -26.55
CA ASP A 89 20.18 -56.62 -25.12
C ASP A 89 20.88 -57.64 -24.21
N ASP A 90 21.82 -58.43 -24.73
CA ASP A 90 22.58 -59.44 -24.00
C ASP A 90 24.09 -59.13 -23.91
N GLY A 91 24.93 -59.75 -24.74
CA GLY A 91 26.38 -59.71 -24.59
C GLY A 91 27.06 -58.77 -25.58
N CYS A 92 26.45 -58.59 -26.75
CA CYS A 92 26.96 -57.79 -27.85
C CYS A 92 25.79 -57.26 -28.67
N SER A 93 25.85 -56.01 -29.12
CA SER A 93 24.81 -55.51 -30.03
C SER A 93 24.86 -56.23 -31.38
N ASN A 94 23.78 -56.20 -32.15
CA ASN A 94 23.73 -56.74 -33.52
C ASN A 94 24.60 -55.97 -34.54
N LEU A 95 25.22 -54.87 -34.11
CA LEU A 95 26.26 -54.13 -34.84
C LEU A 95 27.67 -54.52 -34.39
N CYS A 96 27.77 -55.52 -33.51
CA CYS A 96 28.97 -56.03 -32.90
C CYS A 96 29.83 -54.96 -32.21
N MET A 97 29.11 -54.06 -31.55
CA MET A 97 29.64 -53.08 -30.60
C MET A 97 29.29 -53.53 -29.18
N LEU A 98 30.22 -53.28 -28.27
CA LEU A 98 29.99 -53.55 -26.85
C LEU A 98 28.80 -52.73 -26.36
N PRO A 99 27.91 -53.31 -25.52
CA PRO A 99 26.80 -52.58 -24.92
C PRO A 99 27.32 -51.33 -24.19
N ALA A 100 26.69 -50.19 -24.46
CA ALA A 100 27.05 -48.93 -23.82
C ALA A 100 25.83 -48.03 -23.68
N CYS A 101 25.75 -47.34 -22.54
CA CYS A 101 24.71 -46.37 -22.30
C CYS A 101 24.69 -45.26 -23.36
N GLY A 102 23.51 -45.03 -23.94
CA GLY A 102 23.27 -44.02 -24.96
C GLY A 102 23.44 -44.53 -26.38
N ASP A 103 23.37 -45.85 -26.60
CA ASP A 103 23.46 -46.45 -27.94
C ASP A 103 22.09 -46.71 -28.60
N GLY A 104 21.01 -46.43 -27.88
CA GLY A 104 19.63 -46.56 -28.33
C GLY A 104 19.01 -47.93 -28.00
N VAL A 105 19.71 -48.80 -27.28
CA VAL A 105 19.26 -50.13 -26.92
C VAL A 105 19.25 -50.28 -25.40
N LEU A 106 18.07 -50.46 -24.82
CA LEU A 106 17.96 -50.73 -23.38
C LEU A 106 18.55 -52.10 -23.02
N GLN A 107 19.68 -52.12 -22.31
CA GLN A 107 20.40 -53.35 -21.95
C GLN A 107 20.12 -53.82 -20.52
N ALA A 108 20.49 -55.07 -20.22
CA ALA A 108 20.32 -55.65 -18.90
C ALA A 108 21.19 -54.93 -17.84
N GLY A 109 20.55 -54.08 -17.02
CA GLY A 109 21.21 -53.28 -15.99
C GLY A 109 20.96 -51.78 -16.13
N GLU A 110 20.51 -51.35 -17.30
CA GLU A 110 20.08 -49.98 -17.57
C GLU A 110 18.62 -49.78 -17.17
N GLN A 111 18.30 -48.60 -16.63
CA GLN A 111 16.92 -48.20 -16.33
C GLN A 111 16.26 -47.51 -17.52
N CYS A 112 17.07 -46.92 -18.39
CA CYS A 112 16.70 -46.20 -19.60
C CYS A 112 17.87 -46.24 -20.60
N ASP A 113 17.59 -46.00 -21.88
CA ASP A 113 18.58 -45.62 -22.89
C ASP A 113 17.84 -44.74 -23.91
N ASP A 114 18.32 -43.52 -24.15
CA ASP A 114 17.69 -42.55 -25.04
C ASP A 114 18.54 -42.25 -26.29
N GLY A 115 19.56 -43.08 -26.56
CA GLY A 115 20.44 -42.97 -27.71
C GLY A 115 21.43 -41.81 -27.65
N ASN A 116 21.67 -41.23 -26.47
CA ASN A 116 22.71 -40.22 -26.28
C ASN A 116 23.30 -40.26 -24.85
N THR A 117 24.28 -39.40 -24.58
CA THR A 117 25.02 -39.36 -23.30
C THR A 117 24.81 -38.05 -22.53
N SER A 118 23.71 -37.36 -22.78
CA SER A 118 23.36 -36.09 -22.13
C SER A 118 22.78 -36.34 -20.74
N ASN A 119 23.24 -35.59 -19.75
CA ASN A 119 22.62 -35.61 -18.41
C ASN A 119 21.40 -34.69 -18.31
N ASN A 120 20.96 -34.06 -19.40
CA ASN A 120 19.94 -33.00 -19.38
C ASN A 120 18.56 -33.45 -19.87
N ASP A 121 18.34 -34.74 -20.03
CA ASP A 121 17.08 -35.37 -20.42
C ASP A 121 16.67 -36.45 -19.40
N GLY A 122 15.69 -37.28 -19.76
CA GLY A 122 15.15 -38.29 -18.85
C GLY A 122 16.11 -39.44 -18.53
N CYS A 123 17.25 -39.56 -19.21
CA CYS A 123 18.18 -40.66 -19.05
C CYS A 123 19.62 -40.16 -18.90
N VAL A 124 20.21 -40.30 -17.71
CA VAL A 124 21.57 -39.81 -17.49
C VAL A 124 22.60 -40.71 -18.18
N GLN A 125 23.84 -40.21 -18.31
CA GLN A 125 24.94 -40.90 -18.98
C GLN A 125 25.31 -42.25 -18.34
N GLU A 126 24.89 -42.49 -17.09
CA GLU A 126 24.97 -43.77 -16.38
C GLU A 126 23.76 -44.70 -16.61
N CYS A 127 22.84 -44.34 -17.51
CA CYS A 127 21.61 -45.07 -17.85
C CYS A 127 20.70 -45.31 -16.65
N GLU A 128 20.67 -44.33 -15.76
CA GLU A 128 19.71 -44.21 -14.68
C GLU A 128 18.64 -43.17 -15.07
N LEU A 129 17.43 -43.36 -14.56
CA LEU A 129 16.39 -42.36 -14.76
C LEU A 129 16.77 -41.09 -14.01
N ALA A 130 16.57 -39.95 -14.67
CA ALA A 130 16.71 -38.63 -14.07
C ALA A 130 15.95 -38.52 -12.75
N ALA A 131 16.58 -37.98 -11.71
CA ALA A 131 16.02 -37.91 -10.36
C ALA A 131 16.25 -36.55 -9.69
N CYS A 132 15.27 -36.14 -8.89
CA CYS A 132 15.36 -34.98 -8.01
C CYS A 132 16.54 -35.08 -7.03
N GLY A 133 17.44 -34.10 -7.05
CA GLY A 133 18.58 -34.02 -6.12
C GLY A 133 19.88 -34.64 -6.66
N ASP A 134 19.96 -34.92 -7.96
CA ASP A 134 21.16 -35.47 -8.60
C ASP A 134 22.12 -34.40 -9.15
N GLY A 135 21.78 -33.13 -8.96
CA GLY A 135 22.57 -31.95 -9.32
C GLY A 135 22.21 -31.33 -10.67
N TYR A 136 21.16 -31.81 -11.35
CA TYR A 136 20.77 -31.34 -12.68
C TYR A 136 19.31 -30.88 -12.72
N VAL A 137 19.07 -29.63 -13.12
CA VAL A 137 17.70 -29.14 -13.36
C VAL A 137 17.28 -29.44 -14.80
N ARG A 138 16.26 -30.26 -14.99
CA ARG A 138 15.84 -30.78 -16.31
C ARG A 138 14.40 -30.43 -16.65
N SER A 139 14.22 -29.76 -17.80
CA SER A 139 12.89 -29.33 -18.25
C SER A 139 11.95 -30.52 -18.50
N GLY A 140 10.80 -30.52 -17.83
CA GLY A 140 9.78 -31.56 -17.97
C GLY A 140 9.97 -32.77 -17.05
N VAL A 141 11.08 -32.85 -16.32
CA VAL A 141 11.31 -33.84 -15.25
C VAL A 141 11.16 -33.16 -13.89
N GLU A 142 11.79 -32.00 -13.72
CA GLU A 142 11.82 -31.24 -12.47
C GLU A 142 11.86 -29.73 -12.71
N GLU A 143 11.31 -28.93 -11.79
CA GLU A 143 11.35 -27.46 -11.88
C GLU A 143 12.63 -26.88 -11.27
N CYS A 144 13.19 -27.57 -10.30
CA CYS A 144 14.40 -27.24 -9.57
C CYS A 144 15.06 -28.54 -9.09
N ASP A 145 16.31 -28.46 -8.63
CA ASP A 145 17.01 -29.57 -8.00
C ASP A 145 17.21 -29.19 -6.53
N ASP A 146 16.59 -29.95 -5.62
CA ASP A 146 16.65 -29.67 -4.18
C ASP A 146 18.08 -29.90 -3.64
N GLY A 147 18.77 -30.92 -4.14
CA GLY A 147 20.12 -31.29 -3.72
C GLY A 147 20.27 -31.57 -2.21
N ASN A 148 19.17 -31.53 -1.45
CA ASN A 148 19.13 -31.72 -0.02
C ASN A 148 17.79 -32.37 0.42
N SER A 149 17.30 -32.06 1.62
CA SER A 149 16.08 -32.67 2.16
C SER A 149 15.21 -31.66 2.92
N SER A 150 15.33 -30.37 2.59
CA SER A 150 14.70 -29.26 3.27
C SER A 150 13.60 -28.65 2.41
N ASN A 151 12.35 -28.85 2.80
CA ASN A 151 11.22 -28.16 2.15
C ASN A 151 11.13 -26.65 2.47
N THR A 152 12.12 -26.07 3.15
CA THR A 152 12.09 -24.66 3.59
C THR A 152 13.09 -23.78 2.87
N ASP A 153 13.62 -24.24 1.74
CA ASP A 153 14.48 -23.45 0.86
C ASP A 153 13.79 -23.14 -0.48
N GLY A 154 14.56 -22.91 -1.55
CA GLY A 154 14.01 -22.55 -2.86
C GLY A 154 13.34 -23.71 -3.60
N CYS A 155 13.57 -24.95 -3.19
CA CYS A 155 13.12 -26.15 -3.89
C CYS A 155 12.63 -27.17 -2.87
N VAL A 156 11.35 -27.58 -2.94
CA VAL A 156 10.88 -28.63 -2.02
C VAL A 156 11.43 -30.00 -2.43
N ASN A 157 11.43 -30.98 -1.52
CA ASN A 157 11.95 -32.33 -1.74
C ASN A 157 11.27 -33.08 -2.92
N GLY A 158 10.15 -32.55 -3.44
CA GLY A 158 9.49 -33.03 -4.66
C GLY A 158 9.99 -32.39 -5.95
N CYS A 159 11.07 -31.60 -5.89
CA CYS A 159 11.64 -30.82 -7.00
C CYS A 159 10.66 -29.90 -7.71
N GLN A 160 9.83 -29.26 -6.90
CA GLN A 160 8.97 -28.16 -7.30
C GLN A 160 9.52 -26.87 -6.70
N SER A 161 9.41 -25.77 -7.43
CA SER A 161 9.80 -24.48 -6.89
C SER A 161 8.94 -24.19 -5.67
N ALA A 162 9.56 -23.82 -4.55
CA ALA A 162 8.79 -23.52 -3.35
C ALA A 162 7.95 -22.25 -3.57
N THR A 163 6.66 -22.30 -3.22
CA THR A 163 5.66 -21.26 -3.49
C THR A 163 4.72 -21.08 -2.31
N CYS A 164 4.16 -19.88 -2.17
CA CYS A 164 3.06 -19.62 -1.25
C CYS A 164 1.91 -20.62 -1.47
N GLY A 165 1.58 -21.41 -0.45
CA GLY A 165 0.53 -22.45 -0.51
C GLY A 165 1.05 -23.86 -0.83
N ASP A 166 2.36 -24.08 -0.79
CA ASP A 166 2.97 -25.42 -0.92
C ASP A 166 2.98 -26.21 0.40
N GLY A 167 2.53 -25.59 1.50
CA GLY A 167 2.44 -26.18 2.82
C GLY A 167 3.67 -25.95 3.70
N TYR A 168 4.65 -25.17 3.24
CA TYR A 168 5.90 -24.90 3.96
C TYR A 168 6.16 -23.40 4.11
N VAL A 169 6.41 -22.96 5.34
CA VAL A 169 6.74 -21.55 5.60
C VAL A 169 8.25 -21.34 5.54
N ARG A 170 8.70 -20.46 4.66
CA ARG A 170 10.12 -20.11 4.49
C ARG A 170 10.49 -18.81 5.19
N ALA A 171 11.31 -18.93 6.22
CA ALA A 171 11.75 -17.78 7.02
C ALA A 171 12.46 -16.71 6.18
N GLY A 172 11.93 -15.49 6.21
CA GLY A 172 12.49 -14.35 5.48
C GLY A 172 12.06 -14.24 4.01
N VAL A 173 11.31 -15.22 3.50
CA VAL A 173 10.68 -15.18 2.17
C VAL A 173 9.19 -14.88 2.33
N GLU A 174 8.53 -15.59 3.25
CA GLU A 174 7.10 -15.43 3.55
C GLU A 174 6.84 -15.45 5.05
N ALA A 175 5.73 -14.84 5.46
CA ALA A 175 5.35 -14.75 6.89
C ALA A 175 4.45 -15.91 7.33
N CYS A 176 3.77 -16.55 6.37
CA CYS A 176 2.84 -17.64 6.55
C CYS A 176 2.72 -18.42 5.23
N ASP A 177 2.03 -19.56 5.25
CA ASP A 177 1.65 -20.32 4.06
C ASP A 177 0.13 -20.35 4.01
N ASP A 178 -0.46 -19.81 2.95
CA ASP A 178 -1.92 -19.63 2.84
C ASP A 178 -2.64 -20.96 2.61
N GLY A 179 -2.08 -21.81 1.75
CA GLY A 179 -2.63 -23.13 1.43
C GLY A 179 -4.03 -23.09 0.81
N ASN A 180 -4.58 -21.90 0.51
CA ASN A 180 -5.89 -21.74 -0.10
C ASN A 180 -5.94 -20.51 -1.03
N SER A 181 -7.06 -19.79 -1.09
CA SER A 181 -7.23 -18.64 -1.98
C SER A 181 -8.12 -17.55 -1.35
N ILE A 182 -8.17 -17.49 -0.02
CA ILE A 182 -9.05 -16.64 0.78
C ILE A 182 -8.21 -15.59 1.50
N ASP A 183 -8.17 -14.36 0.97
CA ASP A 183 -7.40 -13.26 1.57
C ASP A 183 -7.92 -12.78 2.95
N THR A 184 -9.08 -13.25 3.40
CA THR A 184 -9.71 -12.82 4.68
C THR A 184 -9.41 -13.75 5.85
N ASP A 185 -8.55 -14.75 5.68
CA ASP A 185 -8.18 -15.67 6.75
C ASP A 185 -6.87 -15.27 7.45
N ALA A 186 -6.18 -16.23 8.08
CA ALA A 186 -4.97 -15.95 8.85
C ALA A 186 -3.74 -15.64 7.96
N CYS A 187 -3.77 -15.95 6.67
CA CYS A 187 -2.67 -15.74 5.75
C CYS A 187 -3.21 -15.31 4.38
N LYS A 188 -2.75 -14.18 3.86
CA LYS A 188 -3.22 -13.72 2.54
C LYS A 188 -2.63 -14.57 1.42
N ASN A 189 -3.25 -14.51 0.25
CA ASN A 189 -2.82 -15.20 -0.97
C ASN A 189 -1.41 -14.79 -1.43
N ASP A 190 -0.88 -13.65 -0.93
CA ASP A 190 0.49 -13.20 -1.15
C ASP A 190 1.47 -13.63 -0.04
N CYS A 191 1.05 -14.55 0.83
CA CYS A 191 1.74 -15.09 1.99
C CYS A 191 2.32 -14.03 2.96
N LYS A 192 1.58 -12.93 3.07
CA LYS A 192 1.75 -11.95 4.13
C LYS A 192 0.66 -12.12 5.16
N LEU A 193 1.00 -11.77 6.40
CA LEU A 193 -0.01 -11.71 7.44
C LEU A 193 -1.01 -10.58 7.12
N PRO A 194 -2.31 -10.81 7.40
CA PRO A 194 -3.33 -9.77 7.30
C PRO A 194 -3.03 -8.62 8.26
N GLY A 195 -3.37 -7.41 7.86
CA GLY A 195 -3.31 -6.26 8.75
C GLY A 195 -3.84 -4.99 8.11
N CYS A 196 -4.11 -4.00 8.95
CA CYS A 196 -4.77 -2.79 8.53
C CYS A 196 -4.01 -2.01 7.45
N GLY A 197 -4.72 -1.62 6.40
CA GLY A 197 -4.21 -0.85 5.27
C GLY A 197 -3.61 -1.71 4.17
N ASP A 198 -4.05 -2.97 4.05
CA ASP A 198 -3.53 -3.92 3.07
C ASP A 198 -4.44 -4.16 1.85
N GLY A 199 -5.60 -3.52 1.84
CA GLY A 199 -6.58 -3.52 0.77
C GLY A 199 -7.66 -4.58 0.93
N VAL A 200 -7.64 -5.36 2.01
CA VAL A 200 -8.57 -6.45 2.26
C VAL A 200 -9.21 -6.29 3.63
N LYS A 201 -10.48 -5.89 3.67
CA LYS A 201 -11.21 -5.78 4.94
C LYS A 201 -11.36 -7.14 5.64
N GLN A 202 -10.71 -7.31 6.79
CA GLN A 202 -10.72 -8.54 7.58
C GLN A 202 -11.83 -8.56 8.64
N ALA A 203 -12.05 -9.73 9.24
CA ALA A 203 -13.02 -9.90 10.33
C ALA A 203 -12.55 -9.15 11.59
N GLY A 204 -13.25 -8.08 11.95
CA GLY A 204 -12.91 -7.21 13.09
C GLY A 204 -12.45 -5.82 12.68
N GLU A 205 -12.23 -5.59 11.39
CA GLU A 205 -12.00 -4.26 10.83
C GLU A 205 -13.34 -3.63 10.41
N ASP A 206 -13.49 -2.33 10.61
CA ASP A 206 -14.65 -1.57 10.14
C ASP A 206 -14.47 -1.13 8.68
N CYS A 207 -13.22 -0.91 8.25
CA CYS A 207 -12.81 -0.55 6.90
C CYS A 207 -11.38 -1.03 6.62
N ASP A 208 -10.99 -1.05 5.35
CA ASP A 208 -9.59 -1.11 4.90
C ASP A 208 -9.55 -0.45 3.50
N ASP A 209 -8.73 0.58 3.31
CA ASP A 209 -8.58 1.32 2.05
C ASP A 209 -7.22 1.11 1.37
N GLY A 210 -6.44 0.12 1.84
CA GLY A 210 -5.15 -0.24 1.27
C GLY A 210 -4.01 0.71 1.59
N ASN A 211 -4.16 1.57 2.61
CA ASN A 211 -3.08 2.41 3.08
C ASN A 211 -3.16 2.72 4.59
N VAL A 212 -2.19 3.48 5.10
CA VAL A 212 -2.04 3.77 6.55
C VAL A 212 -2.22 5.26 6.87
N SER A 213 -2.86 6.01 5.97
CA SER A 213 -3.28 7.38 6.21
C SER A 213 -4.40 7.40 7.26
N ASN A 214 -4.51 8.53 7.96
CA ASN A 214 -5.65 8.80 8.84
C ASN A 214 -6.53 9.93 8.28
N THR A 215 -6.27 10.39 7.06
CA THR A 215 -6.85 11.61 6.46
C THR A 215 -7.70 11.33 5.22
N ASP A 216 -8.15 10.09 5.11
CA ASP A 216 -8.98 9.49 4.07
C ASP A 216 -10.13 8.69 4.72
N ASP A 217 -10.71 7.72 4.01
CA ASP A 217 -11.95 7.07 4.43
C ASP A 217 -11.75 6.10 5.61
N CYS A 218 -10.53 5.58 5.78
CA CYS A 218 -10.19 4.62 6.83
C CYS A 218 -8.97 5.08 7.63
N LEU A 219 -9.02 4.94 8.96
CA LEU A 219 -7.85 5.19 9.80
C LEU A 219 -6.85 4.05 9.70
N SER A 220 -5.59 4.31 10.06
CA SER A 220 -4.51 3.30 10.17
C SER A 220 -4.75 2.22 11.24
N THR A 221 -5.86 2.34 11.97
CA THR A 221 -6.36 1.38 12.96
C THR A 221 -7.58 0.59 12.46
N CYS A 222 -7.98 0.79 11.19
CA CYS A 222 -9.09 0.13 10.51
C CYS A 222 -10.45 0.40 11.14
N ILE A 223 -10.55 1.62 11.68
CA ILE A 223 -11.79 2.25 12.11
C ILE A 223 -12.14 3.27 11.03
N SER A 224 -13.42 3.32 10.65
CA SER A 224 -13.87 4.29 9.65
C SER A 224 -13.66 5.72 10.15
N ALA A 225 -13.08 6.57 9.31
CA ALA A 225 -12.83 7.95 9.69
C ALA A 225 -14.14 8.72 9.88
N SER A 226 -14.23 9.47 10.97
CA SER A 226 -15.45 10.12 11.42
C SER A 226 -15.15 11.42 12.14
N CYS A 227 -16.08 12.37 12.09
CA CYS A 227 -15.95 13.60 12.85
C CYS A 227 -15.75 13.32 14.35
N GLY A 228 -14.70 13.92 14.92
CA GLY A 228 -14.28 13.75 16.31
C GLY A 228 -13.24 12.66 16.52
N ASP A 229 -12.58 12.17 15.46
CA ASP A 229 -11.52 11.15 15.57
C ASP A 229 -10.10 11.74 15.70
N GLY A 230 -9.98 13.07 15.61
CA GLY A 230 -8.74 13.83 15.73
C GLY A 230 -8.03 14.08 14.41
N PHE A 231 -8.60 13.69 13.27
CA PHE A 231 -7.98 13.82 11.96
C PHE A 231 -8.84 14.62 10.99
N VAL A 232 -8.29 15.73 10.49
CA VAL A 232 -8.98 16.56 9.50
C VAL A 232 -8.77 16.02 8.10
N ARG A 233 -9.86 15.62 7.43
CA ARG A 233 -9.86 15.19 6.03
C ARG A 233 -10.18 16.35 5.09
N ALA A 234 -9.20 16.70 4.27
CA ALA A 234 -9.29 17.82 3.35
C ALA A 234 -10.46 17.66 2.36
N GLY A 235 -11.40 18.62 2.39
CA GLY A 235 -12.56 18.63 1.49
C GLY A 235 -13.76 17.78 1.95
N VAL A 236 -13.63 17.07 3.08
CA VAL A 236 -14.74 16.37 3.75
C VAL A 236 -15.19 17.15 4.98
N GLU A 237 -14.24 17.61 5.80
CA GLU A 237 -14.50 18.47 6.96
C GLU A 237 -13.64 19.74 7.00
N ALA A 238 -14.13 20.74 7.75
CA ALA A 238 -13.43 22.00 7.96
C ALA A 238 -12.53 21.98 9.21
N CYS A 239 -12.85 21.14 10.18
CA CYS A 239 -12.15 20.97 11.45
C CYS A 239 -12.38 19.56 12.00
N ASP A 240 -11.56 19.14 12.96
CA ASP A 240 -11.76 17.97 13.80
C ASP A 240 -10.91 18.20 15.06
N ASP A 241 -11.52 18.09 16.23
CA ASP A 241 -10.86 18.33 17.52
C ASP A 241 -10.77 17.08 18.40
N GLY A 242 -11.05 15.91 17.83
CA GLY A 242 -10.98 14.62 18.53
C GLY A 242 -12.11 14.38 19.53
N ASN A 243 -13.20 15.14 19.45
CA ASN A 243 -14.36 14.92 20.30
C ASN A 243 -15.69 15.22 19.56
N THR A 244 -16.83 15.07 20.25
CA THR A 244 -18.18 15.18 19.65
C THR A 244 -19.02 16.28 20.30
N SER A 245 -18.36 17.21 20.98
CA SER A 245 -18.97 18.37 21.62
C SER A 245 -19.43 19.38 20.58
N ASP A 246 -20.54 20.05 20.87
CA ASP A 246 -21.02 21.20 20.09
C ASP A 246 -20.72 22.53 20.82
N ALA A 247 -19.88 22.52 21.86
CA ALA A 247 -19.63 23.67 22.73
C ALA A 247 -18.21 24.23 22.63
N ASP A 248 -17.44 23.79 21.64
CA ASP A 248 -16.07 24.23 21.34
C ASP A 248 -15.97 24.70 19.88
N GLY A 249 -14.74 24.92 19.40
CA GLY A 249 -14.50 25.48 18.08
C GLY A 249 -14.87 24.57 16.90
N CYS A 250 -15.18 23.29 17.14
CA CYS A 250 -15.50 22.32 16.10
C CYS A 250 -16.74 21.51 16.48
N VAL A 251 -17.89 21.85 15.89
CA VAL A 251 -19.14 21.16 16.22
C VAL A 251 -19.14 19.71 15.74
N GLN A 252 -20.07 18.88 16.25
CA GLN A 252 -20.16 17.44 16.00
C GLN A 252 -20.34 17.05 14.51
N VAL A 253 -20.65 18.01 13.64
CA VAL A 253 -20.70 17.82 12.18
C VAL A 253 -19.43 18.31 11.46
N CYS A 254 -18.35 18.52 12.23
CA CYS A 254 -17.02 18.95 11.79
C CYS A 254 -17.03 20.21 10.93
N GLN A 255 -17.82 21.15 11.42
CA GLN A 255 -17.90 22.51 10.95
C GLN A 255 -17.33 23.42 12.03
N LEU A 256 -16.71 24.50 11.59
CA LEU A 256 -16.25 25.52 12.53
C LEU A 256 -17.45 26.15 13.21
N ALA A 257 -17.32 26.41 14.51
CA ALA A 257 -18.21 27.27 15.27
C ALA A 257 -18.51 28.58 14.53
N VAL A 258 -19.80 28.97 14.46
CA VAL A 258 -20.24 30.19 13.77
C VAL A 258 -21.05 31.06 14.71
N CYS A 259 -20.60 32.31 14.87
CA CYS A 259 -21.36 33.33 15.57
C CYS A 259 -22.73 33.61 14.93
N GLY A 260 -23.76 33.67 15.77
CA GLY A 260 -25.15 33.95 15.45
C GLY A 260 -25.98 32.70 15.15
N ASP A 261 -25.55 31.51 15.57
CA ASP A 261 -26.26 30.25 15.34
C ASP A 261 -27.04 29.72 16.56
N GLY A 262 -26.92 30.43 17.69
CA GLY A 262 -27.67 30.20 18.93
C GLY A 262 -26.90 29.37 19.96
N PHE A 263 -25.66 29.00 19.69
CA PHE A 263 -24.79 28.27 20.61
C PHE A 263 -23.66 29.17 21.07
N VAL A 264 -23.27 29.08 22.35
CA VAL A 264 -22.11 29.82 22.87
C VAL A 264 -20.96 28.85 23.01
N TYR A 265 -19.89 29.06 22.24
CA TYR A 265 -18.71 28.20 22.24
C TYR A 265 -17.64 28.69 23.24
N ASP A 266 -17.30 27.84 24.22
CA ASP A 266 -16.38 28.21 25.30
C ASP A 266 -14.99 28.58 24.77
N GLY A 267 -14.48 29.74 25.19
CA GLY A 267 -13.19 30.26 24.74
C GLY A 267 -13.12 30.74 23.29
N ILE A 268 -14.19 30.59 22.49
CA ILE A 268 -14.29 31.12 21.12
C ILE A 268 -15.12 32.40 21.11
N GLU A 269 -16.26 32.40 21.81
CA GLU A 269 -17.10 33.58 21.90
C GLU A 269 -17.76 33.73 23.27
N PRO A 270 -17.83 34.97 23.81
CA PRO A 270 -18.46 35.22 25.11
C PRO A 270 -20.00 35.22 25.08
N CYS A 271 -20.64 35.34 23.91
CA CYS A 271 -22.11 35.32 23.78
C CYS A 271 -22.56 34.97 22.37
N ASP A 272 -23.79 34.47 22.22
CA ASP A 272 -24.46 34.24 20.93
C ASP A 272 -25.98 34.36 21.17
N ASP A 273 -26.67 35.16 20.35
CA ASP A 273 -28.12 35.39 20.43
C ASP A 273 -28.90 34.90 19.20
N GLY A 274 -28.30 33.98 18.43
CA GLY A 274 -28.93 33.25 17.33
C GLY A 274 -29.19 34.10 16.10
N ASN A 275 -28.56 35.27 15.99
CA ASN A 275 -28.68 36.13 14.84
C ASN A 275 -27.45 37.05 14.64
N SER A 276 -27.52 38.01 13.73
CA SER A 276 -26.40 38.90 13.36
C SER A 276 -26.73 40.39 13.53
N SER A 277 -27.72 40.70 14.34
CA SER A 277 -28.04 42.06 14.76
C SER A 277 -26.94 42.58 15.70
N ASN A 278 -26.75 43.90 15.68
CA ASN A 278 -25.85 44.58 16.62
C ASN A 278 -26.63 45.28 17.74
N THR A 279 -27.95 45.16 17.76
CA THR A 279 -28.85 45.98 18.58
C THR A 279 -29.57 45.19 19.67
N ASP A 280 -29.09 43.98 19.96
CA ASP A 280 -29.63 43.00 20.90
C ASP A 280 -28.57 42.53 21.90
N ALA A 281 -28.51 41.25 22.26
CA ALA A 281 -27.69 40.80 23.39
C ALA A 281 -26.21 40.67 23.01
N CYS A 282 -25.95 40.41 21.73
CA CYS A 282 -24.61 40.32 21.14
C CYS A 282 -24.48 41.29 19.98
N VAL A 283 -23.24 41.74 19.73
CA VAL A 283 -22.88 42.40 18.48
C VAL A 283 -22.28 41.41 17.49
N GLN A 284 -22.26 41.78 16.21
CA GLN A 284 -21.60 41.04 15.14
C GLN A 284 -20.16 40.70 15.53
N GLY A 285 -19.82 39.42 15.45
CA GLY A 285 -18.56 38.88 15.99
C GLY A 285 -18.67 38.39 17.43
N CYS A 286 -19.91 38.19 17.93
CA CYS A 286 -20.25 37.50 19.16
C CYS A 286 -19.56 38.07 20.39
N SER A 287 -19.44 39.39 20.40
CA SER A 287 -19.04 40.15 21.57
C SER A 287 -20.30 40.58 22.33
N VAL A 288 -20.22 40.57 23.66
CA VAL A 288 -21.31 41.03 24.51
C VAL A 288 -21.60 42.49 24.19
N ALA A 289 -22.87 42.80 23.93
CA ALA A 289 -23.27 44.18 23.66
C ALA A 289 -23.25 45.02 24.95
N LEU A 290 -22.56 46.16 24.91
CA LEU A 290 -22.22 47.01 26.06
C LEU A 290 -22.32 48.49 25.67
N CYS A 291 -22.55 49.34 26.68
CA CYS A 291 -22.45 50.78 26.50
C CYS A 291 -21.06 51.16 25.94
N GLY A 292 -21.03 51.88 24.83
CA GLY A 292 -19.81 52.30 24.15
C GLY A 292 -19.29 51.31 23.09
N ASP A 293 -20.10 50.31 22.71
CA ASP A 293 -19.80 49.39 21.61
C ASP A 293 -20.15 49.96 20.22
N GLY A 294 -20.76 51.15 20.18
CA GLY A 294 -21.14 51.87 18.97
C GLY A 294 -22.56 51.57 18.49
N PHE A 295 -23.35 50.78 19.24
CA PHE A 295 -24.71 50.40 18.88
C PHE A 295 -25.71 50.68 20.01
N VAL A 296 -26.77 51.41 19.68
CA VAL A 296 -27.83 51.71 20.66
C VAL A 296 -28.87 50.58 20.71
N ARG A 297 -29.02 49.95 21.88
CA ARG A 297 -29.99 48.88 22.11
C ARG A 297 -31.31 49.40 22.66
N ALA A 298 -32.35 49.30 21.84
CA ALA A 298 -33.68 49.81 22.18
C ALA A 298 -34.24 49.16 23.46
N GLY A 299 -34.51 49.99 24.47
CA GLY A 299 -35.09 49.55 25.75
C GLY A 299 -34.07 49.00 26.76
N VAL A 300 -32.78 48.95 26.42
CA VAL A 300 -31.70 48.65 27.36
C VAL A 300 -30.94 49.93 27.70
N GLU A 301 -30.62 50.73 26.69
CA GLU A 301 -29.93 52.00 26.85
C GLU A 301 -30.58 53.11 26.00
N ALA A 302 -30.33 54.36 26.36
CA ALA A 302 -30.95 55.50 25.70
C ALA A 302 -30.04 56.15 24.63
N CYS A 303 -28.74 55.92 24.74
CA CYS A 303 -27.67 56.37 23.84
C CYS A 303 -26.50 55.39 23.93
N ASP A 304 -25.50 55.53 23.07
CA ASP A 304 -24.22 54.82 23.14
C ASP A 304 -23.13 55.88 23.35
N ASP A 305 -22.35 55.76 24.42
CA ASP A 305 -21.39 56.80 24.82
C ASP A 305 -20.21 56.88 23.85
N GLY A 306 -19.79 55.73 23.31
CA GLY A 306 -18.67 55.59 22.39
C GLY A 306 -17.31 56.10 22.90
N ASN A 307 -17.24 56.59 24.14
CA ASN A 307 -16.05 57.10 24.79
C ASN A 307 -16.17 57.01 26.33
N ASP A 308 -15.44 57.84 27.08
CA ASP A 308 -15.39 57.79 28.55
C ASP A 308 -15.72 59.18 29.18
N VAL A 309 -16.45 60.05 28.47
CA VAL A 309 -16.73 61.44 28.86
C VAL A 309 -18.23 61.64 29.12
N ASN A 310 -18.62 61.74 30.39
CA ASN A 310 -20.02 61.85 30.79
C ASN A 310 -20.76 63.14 30.36
N GLU A 311 -20.06 64.18 29.92
CA GLU A 311 -20.63 65.50 29.61
C GLU A 311 -20.82 65.79 28.11
N ASP A 312 -20.78 64.77 27.25
CA ASP A 312 -20.79 64.96 25.79
C ASP A 312 -22.13 64.63 25.08
N GLY A 313 -23.16 64.30 25.85
CA GLY A 313 -24.51 64.02 25.36
C GLY A 313 -24.97 62.58 25.59
N CYS A 314 -24.08 61.71 26.06
CA CYS A 314 -24.39 60.43 26.68
C CYS A 314 -23.52 60.30 27.94
N THR A 315 -23.97 59.53 28.92
CA THR A 315 -23.11 59.20 30.07
C THR A 315 -22.40 57.87 29.82
N ASN A 316 -21.32 57.60 30.54
CA ASN A 316 -20.60 56.31 30.48
C ASN A 316 -21.49 55.12 30.95
N ASP A 317 -22.65 55.40 31.57
CA ASP A 317 -23.69 54.42 31.91
C ASP A 317 -24.81 54.34 30.84
N CYS A 318 -24.57 54.93 29.66
CA CYS A 318 -25.47 55.03 28.50
C CYS A 318 -26.86 55.58 28.81
N ARG A 319 -26.89 56.60 29.66
CA ARG A 319 -28.07 57.39 29.96
C ARG A 319 -28.00 58.72 29.24
N LEU A 320 -29.17 59.19 28.83
CA LEU A 320 -29.28 60.55 28.33
C LEU A 320 -29.10 61.54 29.48
N PRO A 321 -28.48 62.70 29.20
CA PRO A 321 -28.38 63.82 30.11
C PRO A 321 -29.70 64.14 30.81
N GLY A 322 -29.66 64.41 32.11
CA GLY A 322 -30.87 64.66 32.87
C GLY A 322 -30.61 65.39 34.18
N CYS A 323 -31.45 66.40 34.42
CA CYS A 323 -31.31 67.22 35.60
C CYS A 323 -31.46 66.46 36.93
N GLY A 324 -30.52 66.69 37.83
CA GLY A 324 -30.42 66.05 39.13
C GLY A 324 -29.64 64.74 39.11
N ASP A 325 -28.81 64.48 38.09
CA ASP A 325 -28.01 63.26 37.96
C ASP A 325 -26.59 63.37 38.52
N GLY A 326 -26.19 64.58 38.92
CA GLY A 326 -24.92 64.90 39.57
C GLY A 326 -23.84 65.36 38.59
N LEU A 327 -24.15 65.47 37.30
CA LEU A 327 -23.24 65.87 36.24
C LEU A 327 -23.73 67.18 35.62
N LEU A 328 -22.87 68.21 35.60
CA LEU A 328 -23.24 69.47 34.95
C LEU A 328 -23.09 69.35 33.43
N GLN A 329 -24.18 69.08 32.72
CA GLN A 329 -24.18 68.79 31.29
C GLN A 329 -24.57 69.98 30.41
N ALA A 330 -24.37 69.85 29.10
CA ALA A 330 -24.64 70.92 28.14
C ALA A 330 -26.13 71.28 28.09
N GLY A 331 -26.48 72.47 28.62
CA GLY A 331 -27.87 72.95 28.70
C GLY A 331 -28.35 73.14 30.14
N GLU A 332 -27.58 72.67 31.11
CA GLU A 332 -27.85 72.81 32.54
C GLU A 332 -27.05 73.99 33.10
N VAL A 333 -27.68 74.79 33.96
CA VAL A 333 -27.02 75.93 34.63
C VAL A 333 -26.44 75.50 35.98
N CYS A 334 -27.05 74.50 36.60
CA CYS A 334 -26.62 73.80 37.81
C CYS A 334 -27.08 72.34 37.72
N ASP A 335 -26.45 71.47 38.52
CA ASP A 335 -26.91 70.12 38.85
C ASP A 335 -26.36 69.77 40.24
N ASP A 336 -27.22 69.35 41.16
CA ASP A 336 -26.86 68.98 42.54
C ASP A 336 -27.13 67.50 42.87
N GLY A 337 -27.30 66.67 41.85
CA GLY A 337 -27.42 65.22 41.97
C GLY A 337 -28.68 64.74 42.66
N ASN A 338 -29.72 65.58 42.74
CA ASN A 338 -30.99 65.21 43.30
C ASN A 338 -32.16 65.95 42.62
N ALA A 339 -33.39 65.59 42.99
CA ALA A 339 -34.62 66.17 42.42
C ALA A 339 -35.39 67.01 43.46
N ASP A 340 -34.71 67.46 44.52
CA ASP A 340 -35.23 68.43 45.46
C ASP A 340 -35.27 69.80 44.78
N ASN A 341 -36.33 70.56 45.03
CA ASN A 341 -36.49 71.90 44.49
C ASN A 341 -36.32 72.94 45.61
N THR A 342 -35.67 72.57 46.72
CA THR A 342 -35.53 73.42 47.91
C THR A 342 -34.07 73.67 48.28
N ASP A 343 -33.12 73.24 47.46
CA ASP A 343 -31.67 73.45 47.60
C ASP A 343 -31.11 74.33 46.46
N GLY A 344 -29.87 74.11 46.04
CA GLY A 344 -29.16 75.04 45.14
C GLY A 344 -29.63 74.98 43.69
N CYS A 345 -30.30 73.90 43.29
CA CYS A 345 -30.68 73.65 41.90
C CYS A 345 -32.09 73.09 41.78
N LEU A 346 -32.86 73.59 40.82
CA LEU A 346 -34.13 72.98 40.46
C LEU A 346 -33.92 71.67 39.72
N ASN A 347 -34.91 70.78 39.77
CA ASN A 347 -35.07 69.64 38.86
C ASN A 347 -35.30 70.02 37.38
N THR A 348 -35.24 71.32 37.06
CA THR A 348 -35.21 71.88 35.70
C THR A 348 -33.85 72.49 35.34
N CYS A 349 -32.85 72.32 36.21
CA CYS A 349 -31.45 72.72 36.05
C CYS A 349 -31.27 74.23 35.90
N LEU A 350 -32.13 74.94 36.60
CA LEU A 350 -32.07 76.37 36.82
C LEU A 350 -31.65 76.62 38.25
N SER A 351 -30.71 77.55 38.44
CA SER A 351 -30.27 77.94 39.77
C SER A 351 -31.41 78.64 40.52
N ALA A 352 -31.48 78.37 41.83
CA ALA A 352 -32.30 79.12 42.77
C ALA A 352 -32.18 80.64 42.53
N SER A 353 -33.31 81.34 42.43
CA SER A 353 -33.34 82.78 42.22
C SER A 353 -34.20 83.44 43.28
N CYS A 354 -33.64 84.46 43.94
CA CYS A 354 -34.40 85.31 44.83
C CYS A 354 -35.60 85.93 44.10
N GLY A 355 -36.79 85.82 44.69
CA GLY A 355 -38.05 86.34 44.20
C GLY A 355 -38.78 85.43 43.21
N ASP A 356 -38.48 84.13 43.17
CA ASP A 356 -39.15 83.18 42.30
C ASP A 356 -40.32 82.42 42.97
N GLY A 357 -40.58 82.72 44.25
CA GLY A 357 -41.70 82.20 45.02
C GLY A 357 -41.38 80.96 45.84
N PHE A 358 -40.14 80.50 45.85
CA PHE A 358 -39.68 79.34 46.63
C PHE A 358 -38.60 79.75 47.60
N VAL A 359 -38.69 79.34 48.88
CA VAL A 359 -37.61 79.60 49.85
C VAL A 359 -36.57 78.49 49.77
N TRP A 360 -35.38 78.82 49.27
CA TRP A 360 -34.29 77.87 49.05
C TRP A 360 -33.43 77.67 50.30
N ALA A 361 -33.51 76.49 50.93
CA ALA A 361 -32.83 76.17 52.17
C ALA A 361 -31.30 76.27 52.03
N GLY A 362 -30.70 77.24 52.74
CA GLY A 362 -29.26 77.47 52.73
C GLY A 362 -28.75 78.35 51.59
N VAL A 363 -29.60 78.72 50.63
CA VAL A 363 -29.32 79.74 49.61
C VAL A 363 -29.92 81.08 50.02
N GLU A 364 -31.08 81.06 50.67
CA GLU A 364 -31.77 82.25 51.17
C GLU A 364 -32.59 81.96 52.44
N GLU A 365 -33.06 83.01 53.11
CA GLU A 365 -33.77 82.91 54.38
C GLU A 365 -35.29 83.16 54.27
N CYS A 366 -35.73 83.75 53.16
CA CYS A 366 -37.12 84.02 52.81
C CYS A 366 -37.23 84.25 51.29
N ASP A 367 -38.47 84.22 50.77
CA ASP A 367 -38.82 84.60 49.39
C ASP A 367 -40.31 85.02 49.41
N ASP A 368 -40.62 86.19 48.85
CA ASP A 368 -41.99 86.72 48.75
C ASP A 368 -42.47 86.88 47.30
N GLY A 369 -41.87 86.14 46.37
CA GLY A 369 -42.24 86.05 44.97
C GLY A 369 -41.79 87.24 44.12
N ASN A 370 -40.92 88.10 44.64
CA ASN A 370 -40.26 89.16 43.89
C ASN A 370 -38.94 89.63 44.55
N VAL A 371 -38.26 90.62 43.97
CA VAL A 371 -36.96 91.15 44.48
C VAL A 371 -37.06 92.56 45.08
N ALA A 372 -38.26 93.00 45.48
CA ALA A 372 -38.43 94.25 46.20
C ALA A 372 -37.96 94.09 47.66
N SER A 373 -37.80 95.23 48.33
CA SER A 373 -37.49 95.28 49.75
C SER A 373 -38.63 95.99 50.47
N GLY A 374 -38.95 95.56 51.69
CA GLY A 374 -39.99 96.11 52.54
C GLY A 374 -41.34 95.39 52.47
N ASP A 375 -41.47 94.31 51.69
CA ASP A 375 -42.71 93.58 51.44
C ASP A 375 -42.77 92.16 52.03
N GLY A 376 -41.73 91.74 52.74
CA GLY A 376 -41.72 90.46 53.47
C GLY A 376 -40.34 89.81 53.41
N CYS A 377 -39.67 89.95 52.28
CA CYS A 377 -38.30 89.55 52.07
C CYS A 377 -37.49 90.69 51.43
N SER A 378 -36.16 90.67 51.58
CA SER A 378 -35.31 91.69 50.94
C SER A 378 -34.94 91.31 49.52
N SER A 379 -34.46 92.28 48.74
CA SER A 379 -33.89 92.03 47.39
C SER A 379 -32.65 91.11 47.38
N LEU A 380 -32.15 90.70 48.55
CA LEU A 380 -31.06 89.75 48.73
C LEU A 380 -31.55 88.46 49.42
N CYS A 381 -32.87 88.27 49.47
CA CYS A 381 -33.58 87.17 50.08
C CYS A 381 -33.13 86.82 51.51
N THR A 382 -32.83 87.86 52.28
CA THR A 382 -32.64 87.78 53.73
C THR A 382 -33.87 88.28 54.45
N ASN A 383 -34.17 87.70 55.62
CA ASN A 383 -35.27 88.19 56.44
C ASN A 383 -34.99 89.64 56.80
N GLU A 384 -35.89 90.52 56.39
CA GLU A 384 -35.79 91.93 56.75
C GLU A 384 -36.00 92.02 58.26
N GLY A 385 -34.89 92.16 59.00
CA GLY A 385 -34.84 92.20 60.46
C GLY A 385 -35.67 93.34 61.03
N GLY A 386 -36.99 93.13 61.09
CA GLY A 386 -37.97 94.08 61.56
C GLY A 386 -38.04 94.09 63.08
N THR A 387 -37.14 94.83 63.71
CA THR A 387 -37.48 95.43 65.01
C THR A 387 -38.54 96.49 64.79
N GLY A 388 -39.78 96.14 65.13
CA GLY A 388 -40.81 97.09 65.54
C GLY A 388 -41.71 97.64 64.43
N GLY A 389 -42.97 97.19 64.45
CA GLY A 389 -44.04 97.80 63.67
C GLY A 389 -45.39 97.16 63.96
N ALA A 390 -45.89 97.31 65.18
CA ALA A 390 -47.24 96.91 65.56
C ALA A 390 -48.31 97.66 64.75
N GLY A 391 -49.32 96.92 64.29
CA GLY A 391 -50.61 97.40 63.78
C GLY A 391 -50.95 96.74 62.45
N GLY A 392 -52.04 96.01 62.26
CA GLY A 392 -53.24 95.76 63.04
C GLY A 392 -54.19 94.94 62.15
N ALA A 393 -55.17 94.28 62.77
CA ALA A 393 -56.25 93.46 62.20
C ALA A 393 -56.75 93.87 60.79
N SER A 394 -57.26 92.98 59.95
CA SER A 394 -58.57 92.30 60.09
C SER A 394 -58.84 91.41 58.86
N GLY A 395 -59.61 90.33 59.00
CA GLY A 395 -60.37 89.71 57.90
C GLY A 395 -60.22 88.22 57.77
#